data_AF-D7CFJ3-F1
#
_entry.id   AF-D7CFJ3-F1
#
_cell.length_a   1.000
_cell.length_b   1.000
_cell.length_c   1.000
_cell.angle_alpha   90.00
_cell.angle_beta   90.00
_cell.angle_gamma   90.00
#
_symmetry.space_group_name_H-M   'P 1'
#
loop_
_entity.id
_entity.type
_entity.pdbx_description
1 polymer ?
#
loop_
_entity_poly.entity_id
_entity_poly.type
_entity_poly.pdbx_seq_one_letter_code
_entity_poly.pdbx_strand_id
1 'polypeptide(L)'
;MSAGDTASDGGLALSPITTDTVRELLSDRRVFPAVPAELDEDAELVLDSLGLVWLLHMVEERYGLVVEPSDEDVVGLTSLRRLTAYLRAAQTDRRRQRAAEGGGDER
;
A
#
# COMPACT_ATOMS: atom_id res chain seq x y z
N MET A 1 -0.17 -15.03 -40.82
CA MET A 1 0.72 -14.18 -40.01
C MET A 1 0.01 -13.92 -38.70
N SER A 2 0.31 -14.71 -37.68
CA SER A 2 -0.27 -14.53 -36.34
C SER A 2 0.73 -13.71 -35.53
N ALA A 3 0.39 -12.45 -35.25
CA ALA A 3 1.11 -11.67 -34.27
C ALA A 3 0.68 -12.16 -32.89
N GLY A 4 1.61 -12.78 -32.16
CA GLY A 4 1.43 -13.11 -30.76
C GLY A 4 1.35 -11.83 -29.94
N ASP A 5 0.22 -11.64 -29.27
CA ASP A 5 0.07 -10.68 -28.18
C ASP A 5 0.81 -11.25 -26.97
N THR A 6 2.14 -11.11 -26.95
CA THR A 6 2.91 -11.21 -25.70
C THR A 6 3.03 -9.80 -25.15
N ALA A 7 1.91 -9.22 -24.71
CA ALA A 7 1.94 -8.07 -23.84
C ALA A 7 2.44 -8.56 -22.48
N SER A 8 3.75 -8.39 -22.29
CA SER A 8 4.51 -8.39 -21.05
C SER A 8 3.82 -9.05 -19.87
N ASP A 9 4.31 -10.25 -19.57
CA ASP A 9 4.57 -10.70 -18.21
C ASP A 9 5.08 -9.50 -17.38
N GLY A 10 4.15 -8.78 -16.73
CA GLY A 10 4.44 -7.67 -15.85
C GLY A 10 4.97 -8.25 -14.57
N GLY A 11 6.18 -8.81 -14.61
CA GLY A 11 6.89 -9.29 -13.46
C GLY A 11 6.78 -8.24 -12.36
N LEU A 12 6.14 -8.65 -11.26
CA LEU A 12 5.78 -7.99 -10.00
C LEU A 12 6.73 -6.86 -9.53
N ALA A 13 6.91 -5.84 -10.35
CA ALA A 13 7.57 -4.60 -9.99
C ALA A 13 6.57 -3.90 -9.10
N LEU A 14 6.71 -4.10 -7.79
CA LEU A 14 5.94 -3.46 -6.72
C LEU A 14 5.54 -2.05 -7.15
N SER A 15 4.32 -1.88 -7.68
CA SER A 15 3.89 -0.60 -8.22
C SER A 15 4.07 0.44 -7.11
N PRO A 16 4.62 1.62 -7.41
CA PRO A 16 4.85 2.61 -6.37
C PRO A 16 3.52 2.93 -5.71
N ILE A 17 3.48 2.90 -4.39
CA ILE A 17 2.29 3.33 -3.65
C ILE A 17 2.19 4.84 -3.80
N THR A 18 1.05 5.30 -4.33
CA THR A 18 0.74 6.72 -4.54
C THR A 18 -0.55 7.09 -3.80
N THR A 19 -0.73 8.37 -3.55
CA THR A 19 -1.95 8.90 -2.90
C THR A 19 -3.22 8.50 -3.64
N ASP A 20 -3.17 8.49 -4.97
CA ASP A 20 -4.28 8.08 -5.83
C ASP A 20 -4.65 6.61 -5.62
N THR A 21 -3.65 5.73 -5.52
CA THR A 21 -3.96 4.31 -5.29
C THR A 21 -4.46 4.05 -3.86
N VAL A 22 -3.93 4.75 -2.86
CA VAL A 22 -4.47 4.64 -1.49
C VAL A 22 -5.92 5.16 -1.44
N ARG A 23 -6.23 6.24 -2.17
CA ARG A 23 -7.60 6.73 -2.35
C ARG A 23 -8.49 5.69 -3.02
N GLU A 24 -8.01 5.03 -4.07
CA GLU A 24 -8.73 3.96 -4.76
C GLU A 24 -9.08 2.82 -3.78
N LEU A 25 -8.11 2.39 -2.97
CA LEU A 25 -8.32 1.36 -1.95
C LEU A 25 -9.38 1.78 -0.90
N LEU A 26 -9.34 3.04 -0.47
CA LEU A 26 -10.30 3.59 0.50
C LEU A 26 -11.67 3.91 -0.10
N SER A 27 -11.81 3.88 -1.42
CA SER A 27 -13.08 4.16 -2.10
C SER A 27 -14.09 3.01 -1.99
N ASP A 28 -13.67 1.82 -1.53
CA ASP A 28 -14.59 0.70 -1.29
C ASP A 28 -15.47 0.98 -0.07
N ARG A 29 -16.68 1.49 -0.34
CA ARG A 29 -17.71 1.80 0.66
C ARG A 29 -18.19 0.59 1.46
N ARG A 30 -17.96 -0.65 0.99
CA ARG A 30 -18.33 -1.85 1.75
C ARG A 30 -17.41 -2.05 2.95
N VAL A 31 -16.18 -1.55 2.83
CA VAL A 31 -15.13 -1.65 3.84
C VAL A 31 -14.99 -0.34 4.60
N PHE A 32 -15.06 0.79 3.89
CA PHE A 32 -14.86 2.14 4.42
C PHE A 32 -16.11 3.02 4.23
N PRO A 33 -17.23 2.72 4.90
CA PRO A 33 -18.47 3.49 4.73
C PRO A 33 -18.35 4.94 5.21
N ALA A 34 -17.47 5.20 6.18
CA ALA A 34 -17.24 6.52 6.76
C ALA A 34 -16.30 7.40 5.91
N VAL A 35 -15.57 6.80 4.96
CA VAL A 35 -14.61 7.54 4.15
C VAL A 35 -15.32 8.13 2.92
N PRO A 36 -15.23 9.45 2.69
CA PRO A 36 -15.78 10.06 1.48
C PRO A 36 -15.01 9.58 0.25
N ALA A 37 -15.73 9.40 -0.88
CA ALA A 37 -15.10 9.00 -2.14
C ALA A 37 -14.07 10.04 -2.62
N GLU A 38 -14.34 11.32 -2.36
CA GLU A 38 -13.44 12.45 -2.67
C GLU A 38 -12.74 12.94 -1.39
N LEU A 39 -11.95 12.06 -0.76
CA LEU A 39 -11.17 12.40 0.43
C LEU A 39 -9.93 13.24 0.06
N ASP A 40 -9.80 14.49 0.49
CA ASP A 40 -8.58 15.26 0.24
C ASP A 40 -7.34 14.64 0.93
N GLU A 41 -6.13 14.92 0.44
CA GLU A 41 -4.91 14.37 1.05
C GLU A 41 -4.69 14.83 2.49
N ASP A 42 -5.15 16.04 2.81
CA ASP A 42 -5.08 16.67 4.13
C ASP A 42 -6.37 16.53 4.93
N ALA A 43 -7.40 15.86 4.38
CA ALA A 43 -8.65 15.66 5.09
C ALA A 43 -8.48 14.70 6.28
N GLU A 44 -9.30 14.93 7.31
CA GLU A 44 -9.39 14.04 8.47
C GLU A 44 -9.92 12.67 8.02
N LEU A 45 -9.08 11.66 8.19
CA LEU A 45 -9.38 10.27 7.91
C LEU A 45 -9.53 9.53 9.24
N VAL A 46 -10.67 8.89 9.43
CA VAL A 46 -10.92 8.03 10.59
C VAL A 46 -11.03 6.60 10.10
N LEU A 47 -10.11 5.74 10.57
CA LEU A 47 -10.14 4.31 10.31
C LEU A 47 -10.48 3.57 11.60
N ASP A 48 -11.54 2.77 11.56
CA ASP A 48 -11.82 1.79 12.60
C ASP A 48 -10.74 0.69 12.60
N SER A 49 -10.61 -0.05 13.70
CA SER A 49 -9.63 -1.14 13.83
C SER A 49 -9.77 -2.19 12.71
N LEU A 50 -11.01 -2.53 12.31
CA LEU A 50 -11.27 -3.43 11.19
C LEU A 50 -10.87 -2.80 9.86
N GLY A 51 -11.20 -1.52 9.63
CA GLY A 51 -10.88 -0.83 8.39
C GLY A 51 -9.37 -0.76 8.16
N LEU A 52 -8.60 -0.46 9.21
CA LEU A 52 -7.15 -0.45 9.13
C LEU A 52 -6.58 -1.85 8.77
N VAL A 53 -7.00 -2.90 9.48
CA VAL A 53 -6.53 -4.26 9.19
C VAL A 53 -6.89 -4.68 7.75
N TRP A 54 -8.10 -4.33 7.29
CA TRP A 54 -8.54 -4.63 5.93
C TRP A 54 -7.74 -3.86 4.87
N LEU A 55 -7.42 -2.59 5.14
CA LEU A 55 -6.55 -1.79 4.29
C LEU A 55 -5.16 -2.42 4.15
N LEU A 56 -4.55 -2.81 5.28
CA LEU A 56 -3.23 -3.45 5.29
C LEU A 56 -3.26 -4.78 4.52
N HIS A 57 -4.34 -5.56 4.69
CA HIS A 57 -4.55 -6.79 3.92
C HIS A 57 -4.66 -6.53 2.41
N MET A 58 -5.40 -5.50 1.97
CA MET A 58 -5.44 -5.14 0.54
C MET A 58 -4.06 -4.73 0.01
N VAL A 59 -3.29 -3.99 0.81
CA VAL A 59 -1.94 -3.57 0.42
C VAL A 59 -1.03 -4.79 0.29
N GLU A 60 -1.15 -5.76 1.19
CA GLU A 60 -0.45 -7.05 1.08
C GLU A 60 -0.87 -7.82 -0.18
N GLU A 61 -2.16 -7.97 -0.45
CA GLU A 61 -2.64 -8.72 -1.62
C GLU A 61 -2.22 -8.06 -2.95
N ARG A 62 -2.30 -6.72 -3.03
CA ARG A 62 -2.04 -5.97 -4.26
C ARG A 62 -0.56 -5.69 -4.49
N TYR A 63 0.22 -5.53 -3.42
CA TYR A 63 1.64 -5.15 -3.48
C TYR A 63 2.58 -6.14 -2.82
N GLY A 64 2.13 -7.26 -2.25
CA GLY A 64 3.00 -8.16 -1.50
C GLY A 64 3.77 -7.47 -0.36
N LEU A 65 3.20 -6.39 0.19
CA LEU A 65 3.80 -5.56 1.23
C LEU A 65 3.08 -5.79 2.55
N VAL A 66 3.68 -6.61 3.42
CA VAL A 66 3.22 -6.82 4.79
C VAL A 66 3.67 -5.63 5.63
N VAL A 67 2.73 -4.94 6.28
CA VAL A 67 3.00 -3.78 7.13
C VAL A 67 2.26 -3.93 8.44
N GLU A 68 2.98 -3.80 9.55
CA GLU A 68 2.44 -3.91 10.90
C GLU A 68 2.68 -2.58 11.64
N PRO A 69 1.72 -1.64 11.61
CA PRO A 69 1.86 -0.38 12.35
C PRO A 69 1.86 -0.61 13.86
N SER A 70 2.74 0.11 14.55
CA SER A 70 2.72 0.19 16.02
C SER A 70 1.55 1.08 16.48
N ASP A 71 1.17 1.01 17.76
CA ASP A 71 0.12 1.89 18.29
C ASP A 71 0.35 3.39 17.99
N GLU A 72 1.60 3.85 18.06
CA GLU A 72 1.97 5.23 17.71
C GLU A 72 1.73 5.53 16.22
N ASP A 73 2.07 4.60 15.33
CA ASP A 73 1.82 4.75 13.90
C ASP A 73 0.32 4.85 13.64
N VAL A 74 -0.48 3.96 14.24
CA VAL A 74 -1.95 3.92 14.11
C VAL A 74 -2.58 5.26 14.48
N VAL A 75 -2.15 5.86 15.59
CA VAL A 75 -2.61 7.20 16.02
C VAL A 75 -2.22 8.29 15.01
N GLY A 76 -1.14 8.09 14.27
CA GLY A 76 -0.70 8.96 13.18
C GLY A 76 -1.44 8.78 11.85
N LEU A 77 -2.20 7.70 11.65
CA LEU A 77 -2.90 7.39 10.38
C LEU A 77 -4.24 8.15 10.23
N THR A 78 -4.24 9.45 10.54
CA THR A 78 -5.44 10.32 10.57
C THR A 78 -5.67 11.14 9.30
N SER A 79 -4.88 10.90 8.24
CA SER A 79 -5.03 11.58 6.95
C SER A 79 -4.47 10.72 5.83
N LEU A 80 -4.99 10.90 4.62
CA LEU A 80 -4.53 10.18 3.45
C LEU A 80 -3.05 10.43 3.15
N ARG A 81 -2.56 11.66 3.35
CA ARG A 81 -1.14 11.98 3.21
C ARG A 81 -0.26 11.19 4.17
N ARG A 82 -0.62 11.13 5.46
CA ARG A 82 0.16 10.39 6.47
C ARG A 82 0.15 8.90 6.19
N LEU A 83 -1.02 8.35 5.86
CA LEU A 83 -1.17 6.95 5.48
C LEU A 83 -0.32 6.59 4.26
N THR A 84 -0.38 7.41 3.22
CA THR A 84 0.42 7.22 2.00
C THR A 84 1.92 7.30 2.31
N ALA A 85 2.35 8.28 3.11
CA ALA A 85 3.74 8.43 3.52
C ALA A 85 4.25 7.20 4.28
N TYR A 86 3.44 6.69 5.21
CA TYR A 86 3.73 5.48 5.98
C TYR A 86 3.92 4.24 5.08
N LEU A 87 2.97 3.99 4.17
CA LEU A 87 3.06 2.86 3.24
C LEU A 87 4.25 2.97 2.28
N ARG A 88 4.59 4.18 1.83
CA ARG A 88 5.78 4.41 0.98
C ARG A 88 7.09 4.18 1.73
N ALA A 89 7.16 4.55 3.00
CA ALA A 89 8.30 4.25 3.85
C ALA A 89 8.48 2.73 3.98
N ALA A 90 7.42 2.00 4.33
CA ALA A 90 7.44 0.55 4.42
C ALA A 90 7.86 -0.13 3.09
N GLN A 91 7.36 0.33 1.94
CA GLN A 91 7.79 -0.19 0.63
C GLN A 91 9.29 0.02 0.40
N THR A 92 9.82 1.18 0.79
CA THR A 92 11.24 1.51 0.63
C THR A 92 12.10 0.63 1.53
N ASP A 93 11.71 0.44 2.79
CA ASP A 93 12.43 -0.42 3.72
C ASP A 93 12.40 -1.88 3.28
N ARG A 94 11.26 -2.36 2.76
CA ARG A 94 11.19 -3.73 2.21
C ARG A 94 12.10 -3.92 1.00
N ARG A 95 12.19 -2.92 0.12
CA ARG A 95 13.13 -2.94 -1.02
C ARG A 95 14.59 -2.95 -0.55
N ARG A 96 14.93 -2.18 0.49
CA ARG A 96 16.27 -2.19 1.09
C ARG A 96 16.63 -3.54 1.70
N GLN A 97 15.69 -4.16 2.41
CA GLN A 97 15.88 -5.50 2.98
C GLN A 97 16.13 -6.54 1.88
N ARG A 98 15.34 -6.54 0.79
CA ARG A 98 15.58 -7.44 -0.35
C ARG A 98 16.95 -7.26 -0.98
N ALA A 99 17.41 -6.01 -1.10
CA ALA A 99 18.74 -5.72 -1.65
C ALA A 99 19.87 -6.22 -0.73
N ALA A 100 19.67 -6.19 0.59
CA ALA A 100 20.61 -6.75 1.56
C ALA A 100 20.59 -8.29 1.59
N GLU A 101 19.41 -8.91 1.44
CA GLU A 101 19.23 -10.37 1.41
C GLU A 101 19.79 -11.00 0.13
N GLY A 102 19.71 -10.31 -1.02
CA GLY A 102 20.19 -10.82 -2.32
C GLY A 102 21.70 -10.75 -2.53
N GLY A 103 22.47 -10.20 -1.58
CA GLY A 103 23.94 -10.06 -1.68
C GLY A 103 24.75 -11.13 -0.93
N GLY A 104 24.11 -12.19 -0.43
CA GLY A 104 24.72 -13.15 0.50
C GLY A 104 25.25 -14.47 -0.08
N ASP A 105 25.03 -14.76 -1.37
CA ASP A 105 25.38 -16.07 -1.96
C ASP A 105 26.63 -15.97 -2.85
N GLU A 106 27.81 -15.92 -2.24
CA GLU A 106 29.10 -16.20 -2.89
C GLU A 106 30.15 -16.50 -1.80
N ARG A 107 30.19 -17.75 -1.32
CA ARG A 107 31.30 -18.32 -0.56
C ARG A 107 31.49 -19.80 -0.88
#